data_AF-A0A7X8ZDK7-F1
#
_entry.id   AF-A0A7X8ZDK7-F1
#
_cell.length_a   1.000
_cell.length_b   1.000
_cell.length_c   1.000
_cell.angle_alpha   90.00
_cell.angle_beta   90.00
_cell.angle_gamma   90.00
#
_symmetry.space_group_name_H-M   'P 1'
#
loop_
_entity.id
_entity.type
_entity.pdbx_description
1 polymer ?
#
loop_
_entity_poly.entity_id
_entity_poly.type
_entity_poly.pdbx_seq_one_letter_code
_entity_poly.pdbx_strand_id
1 'polypeptide(L)'
;MGTFNHDHIQHLRQEVDDLLTELAQVTEANKAEIDQVSPTHYNGAINLLHYLHLRTRDLRNLQGALSSIGSTRLTTTEPSVKARLKSARNVLGAYLGEGPLYPGSDVADAFSDADEILDEHAEILLGAPAEDTPSCIMVTLPREAATDIDLLRSFAKSGMDLARINCAHDDETVWKQMIDNLHTVAEEVGREIRVAMDLAGPKVRTGGIAPGPEVGRARVTRLDTGKVLTPSKLWITLIPEEGEEPVPAQENLPGRPALPIQVDPLWFEKLSTGSLIGLTDNRGSRRSFTVVRTFEGAVLAEGYQNAYLTNGTLLQHDYERTP
;
A
#
# COMPACT_ATOMS: atom_id res chain seq x y z
N MET A 1 25.86 -28.16 35.12
CA MET A 1 24.54 -27.82 34.54
C MET A 1 24.20 -26.43 35.02
N GLY A 2 24.06 -25.46 34.12
CA GLY A 2 23.73 -24.08 34.50
C GLY A 2 22.35 -24.06 35.13
N THR A 3 22.25 -23.75 36.41
CA THR A 3 20.99 -23.49 37.08
C THR A 3 20.45 -22.16 36.58
N PHE A 4 19.19 -22.12 36.16
CA PHE A 4 18.51 -20.85 35.87
C PHE A 4 18.62 -19.93 37.08
N ASN A 5 18.90 -18.65 36.86
CA ASN A 5 19.04 -17.67 37.94
C ASN A 5 17.67 -17.50 38.62
N HIS A 6 17.55 -18.02 39.85
CA HIS A 6 16.29 -18.08 40.59
C HIS A 6 15.69 -16.67 40.80
N ASP A 7 16.51 -15.68 41.15
CA ASP A 7 16.08 -14.29 41.34
C ASP A 7 15.53 -13.69 40.05
N HIS A 8 16.14 -14.03 38.91
CA HIS A 8 15.66 -13.60 37.61
C HIS A 8 14.29 -14.22 37.28
N ILE A 9 14.09 -15.51 37.53
CA ILE A 9 12.80 -16.18 37.30
C ILE A 9 11.72 -15.61 38.22
N GLN A 10 12.05 -15.30 39.47
CA GLN A 10 11.13 -14.64 40.40
C GLN A 10 10.70 -13.25 39.88
N HIS A 11 11.64 -12.48 39.34
CA HIS A 11 11.34 -11.18 38.73
C HIS A 11 10.38 -11.31 37.53
N LEU A 12 10.67 -12.22 36.61
CA LEU A 12 9.80 -12.48 35.45
C LEU A 12 8.40 -12.94 35.86
N ARG A 13 8.30 -13.77 36.92
CA ARG A 13 7.02 -14.19 37.48
C ARG A 13 6.23 -12.99 37.99
N GLN A 14 6.88 -12.09 38.74
CA GLN A 14 6.23 -10.89 39.23
C GLN A 14 5.75 -10.00 38.10
N GLU A 15 6.55 -9.79 37.04
CA GLU A 15 6.11 -9.04 35.86
C GLU A 15 4.86 -9.65 35.21
N VAL A 16 4.79 -10.97 35.08
CA VAL A 16 3.60 -11.65 34.52
C VAL A 16 2.39 -11.54 35.45
N ASP A 17 2.58 -11.68 36.76
CA ASP A 17 1.51 -11.53 37.77
C ASP A 17 0.98 -10.09 37.81
N ASP A 18 1.85 -9.09 37.63
CA ASP A 18 1.48 -7.68 37.52
C ASP A 18 0.63 -7.45 36.27
N LEU A 19 1.07 -7.96 35.10
CA LEU A 19 0.28 -7.87 33.87
C LEU A 19 -1.09 -8.51 34.02
N LEU A 20 -1.20 -9.70 34.63
CA LEU A 20 -2.49 -10.37 34.87
C LEU A 20 -3.41 -9.53 35.78
N THR A 21 -2.84 -8.85 36.77
CA THR A 21 -3.55 -7.93 37.65
C THR A 21 -4.06 -6.71 36.89
N GLU A 22 -3.20 -6.11 36.06
CA GLU A 22 -3.56 -4.97 35.21
C GLU A 22 -4.68 -5.33 34.22
N LEU A 23 -4.68 -6.53 33.63
CA LEU A 23 -5.76 -6.99 32.76
C LEU A 23 -7.11 -7.01 33.49
N ALA A 24 -7.14 -7.46 34.74
CA ALA A 24 -8.36 -7.45 35.55
C ALA A 24 -8.83 -6.01 35.86
N GLN A 25 -7.89 -5.11 36.15
CA GLN A 25 -8.20 -3.69 36.39
C GLN A 25 -8.76 -3.00 35.14
N VAL A 26 -8.20 -3.27 33.96
CA VAL A 26 -8.70 -2.73 32.69
C VAL A 26 -10.10 -3.25 32.38
N THR A 27 -10.38 -4.53 32.63
CA THR A 27 -11.74 -5.07 32.47
C THR A 27 -12.74 -4.37 33.39
N GLU A 28 -12.42 -4.20 34.67
CA GLU A 28 -13.31 -3.54 35.62
C GLU A 28 -13.52 -2.06 35.27
N ALA A 29 -12.44 -1.35 34.93
CA ALA A 29 -12.50 0.07 34.59
C ALA A 29 -13.35 0.38 33.34
N ASN A 30 -13.51 -0.58 32.42
CA ASN A 30 -14.27 -0.44 31.18
C ASN A 30 -15.56 -1.28 31.19
N LYS A 31 -16.05 -1.67 32.37
CA LYS A 31 -17.21 -2.57 32.51
C LYS A 31 -18.47 -2.00 31.85
N ALA A 32 -18.70 -0.70 31.98
CA ALA A 32 -19.88 -0.04 31.44
C ALA A 32 -19.93 -0.09 29.90
N GLU A 33 -18.79 0.03 29.22
CA GLU A 33 -18.67 -0.10 27.77
C GLU A 33 -18.76 -1.56 27.33
N ILE A 34 -18.12 -2.48 28.05
CA ILE A 34 -18.17 -3.92 27.76
C ILE A 34 -19.62 -4.42 27.83
N ASP A 35 -20.38 -4.00 28.84
CA ASP A 35 -21.78 -4.44 29.03
C ASP A 35 -22.73 -3.88 27.94
N GLN A 36 -22.29 -2.95 27.09
CA GLN A 36 -23.04 -2.46 25.91
C GLN A 36 -22.74 -3.25 24.63
N VAL A 37 -21.71 -4.09 24.63
CA VAL A 37 -21.34 -4.90 23.46
C VAL A 37 -22.37 -6.01 23.25
N SER A 38 -22.65 -6.34 21.99
CA SER A 38 -23.49 -7.50 21.65
C SER A 38 -23.01 -8.76 22.38
N PRO A 39 -23.92 -9.60 22.94
CA PRO A 39 -23.55 -10.82 23.64
C PRO A 39 -22.58 -11.71 22.85
N THR A 40 -22.75 -11.80 21.52
CA THR A 40 -21.88 -12.53 20.60
C THR A 40 -20.41 -12.10 20.69
N HIS A 41 -20.14 -10.81 20.91
CA HIS A 41 -18.80 -10.25 20.92
C HIS A 41 -18.29 -9.92 22.33
N TYR A 42 -19.02 -10.28 23.39
CA TYR A 42 -18.71 -9.89 24.77
C TYR A 42 -17.30 -10.34 25.21
N ASN A 43 -16.98 -11.62 25.04
CA ASN A 43 -15.67 -12.18 25.37
C ASN A 43 -14.56 -11.58 24.48
N GLY A 44 -14.86 -11.37 23.19
CA GLY A 44 -13.95 -10.74 22.24
C GLY A 44 -13.61 -9.29 22.62
N ALA A 45 -14.58 -8.52 23.11
CA ALA A 45 -14.34 -7.15 23.57
C ALA A 45 -13.42 -7.10 24.79
N ILE A 46 -13.59 -8.02 25.75
CA ILE A 46 -12.68 -8.15 26.90
C ILE A 46 -11.26 -8.49 26.42
N ASN A 47 -11.13 -9.49 25.54
CA ASN A 47 -9.83 -9.90 25.02
C ASN A 47 -9.17 -8.79 24.18
N LEU A 48 -9.94 -8.02 23.41
CA LEU A 48 -9.46 -6.86 22.67
C LEU A 48 -8.91 -5.78 23.61
N LEU A 49 -9.60 -5.48 24.71
CA LEU A 49 -9.10 -4.55 25.72
C LEU A 49 -7.80 -5.07 26.37
N HIS A 50 -7.71 -6.36 26.65
CA HIS A 50 -6.47 -6.97 27.15
C HIS A 50 -5.33 -6.84 26.15
N TYR A 51 -5.61 -7.10 24.87
CA TYR A 51 -4.64 -6.97 23.79
C TYR A 51 -4.16 -5.51 23.65
N LEU A 52 -5.09 -4.55 23.60
CA LEU A 52 -4.77 -3.13 23.51
C LEU A 52 -3.92 -2.68 24.71
N HIS A 53 -4.26 -3.10 25.92
CA HIS A 53 -3.47 -2.80 27.12
C HIS A 53 -2.04 -3.33 27.01
N LEU A 54 -1.85 -4.60 26.61
CA LEU A 54 -0.51 -5.15 26.39
C LEU A 54 0.28 -4.37 25.34
N ARG A 55 -0.36 -3.86 24.28
CA ARG A 55 0.29 -3.07 23.23
C ARG A 55 0.73 -1.69 23.70
N THR A 56 0.27 -1.22 24.87
CA THR A 56 0.79 0.00 25.51
C THR A 56 2.12 -0.22 26.24
N ARG A 57 2.53 -1.48 26.45
CA ARG A 57 3.74 -1.84 27.20
C ARG A 57 4.90 -2.23 26.27
N ASP A 58 6.12 -1.90 26.67
CA ASP A 58 7.32 -2.43 26.03
C ASP A 58 7.66 -3.80 26.63
N LEU A 59 7.24 -4.87 25.95
CA LEU A 59 7.43 -6.24 26.43
C LEU A 59 8.72 -6.89 25.92
N ARG A 60 9.55 -6.21 25.12
CA ARG A 60 10.68 -6.87 24.40
C ARG A 60 11.64 -7.63 25.32
N ASN A 61 11.95 -7.05 26.48
CA ASN A 61 12.81 -7.68 27.48
C ASN A 61 12.15 -8.93 28.07
N LEU A 62 10.89 -8.82 28.50
CA LEU A 62 10.11 -9.93 29.02
C LEU A 62 9.98 -11.05 27.98
N GLN A 63 9.68 -10.73 26.72
CA GLN A 63 9.57 -11.71 25.63
C GLN A 63 10.90 -12.44 25.38
N GLY A 64 12.02 -11.72 25.38
CA GLY A 64 13.36 -12.31 25.25
C GLY A 64 13.69 -13.24 26.42
N ALA A 65 13.38 -12.83 27.64
CA ALA A 65 13.62 -13.61 28.85
C ALA A 65 12.73 -14.86 28.92
N LEU A 66 11.43 -14.74 28.64
CA LEU A 66 10.51 -15.88 28.51
C LEU A 66 10.97 -16.88 27.45
N SER A 67 11.45 -16.39 26.29
CA SER A 67 11.99 -17.28 25.26
C SER A 67 13.22 -18.05 25.72
N SER A 68 14.08 -17.44 26.53
CA SER A 68 15.36 -18.04 26.95
C SER A 68 15.16 -19.26 27.87
N ILE A 69 13.98 -19.36 28.48
CA ILE A 69 13.59 -20.44 29.40
C ILE A 69 12.58 -21.42 28.77
N GLY A 70 12.31 -21.29 27.47
CA GLY A 70 11.36 -22.15 26.75
C GLY A 70 9.88 -21.85 27.01
N SER A 71 9.56 -20.68 27.56
CA SER A 71 8.18 -20.22 27.75
C SER A 71 7.62 -19.56 26.49
N THR A 72 6.30 -19.36 26.43
CA THR A 72 5.65 -18.62 25.35
C THR A 72 6.17 -17.18 25.28
N ARG A 73 6.47 -16.71 24.07
CA ARG A 73 7.03 -15.37 23.84
C ARG A 73 6.02 -14.24 23.93
N LEU A 74 4.73 -14.54 24.13
CA LEU A 74 3.65 -13.54 24.07
C LEU A 74 3.63 -12.76 22.75
N THR A 75 4.07 -13.39 21.65
CA THR A 75 4.06 -12.81 20.29
C THR A 75 2.81 -13.16 19.49
N THR A 76 2.01 -14.11 19.98
CA THR A 76 0.73 -14.54 19.40
C THR A 76 -0.31 -14.59 20.51
N THR A 77 -0.65 -13.42 21.06
CA THR A 77 -1.59 -13.28 22.18
C THR A 77 -3.00 -12.95 21.74
N GLU A 78 -3.19 -12.63 20.46
CA GLU A 78 -4.44 -12.17 19.87
C GLU A 78 -5.61 -13.11 20.14
N PRO A 79 -5.49 -14.45 20.04
CA PRO A 79 -6.64 -15.33 20.27
C PRO A 79 -7.12 -15.32 21.73
N SER A 80 -6.18 -15.31 22.69
CA SER A 80 -6.51 -15.35 24.12
C SER A 80 -5.35 -14.83 24.97
N VAL A 81 -5.38 -13.52 25.24
CA VAL A 81 -4.29 -12.80 25.91
C VAL A 81 -4.06 -13.33 27.33
N LYS A 82 -5.14 -13.43 28.11
CA LYS A 82 -5.10 -13.87 29.50
C LYS A 82 -4.60 -15.32 29.62
N ALA A 83 -5.03 -16.22 28.74
CA ALA A 83 -4.58 -17.61 28.74
C ALA A 83 -3.08 -17.73 28.42
N ARG A 84 -2.56 -16.91 27.49
CA ARG A 84 -1.11 -16.86 27.19
C ARG A 84 -0.28 -16.41 28.38
N LEU A 85 -0.73 -15.39 29.12
CA LEU A 85 -0.05 -14.95 30.35
C LEU A 85 -0.12 -16.02 31.45
N LYS A 86 -1.28 -16.66 31.66
CA LYS A 86 -1.41 -17.79 32.60
C LYS A 86 -0.47 -18.94 32.25
N SER A 87 -0.34 -19.27 30.96
CA SER A 87 0.59 -20.28 30.46
C SER A 87 2.04 -19.92 30.80
N ALA A 88 2.45 -18.67 30.53
CA ALA A 88 3.78 -18.17 30.87
C ALA A 88 4.04 -18.23 32.38
N ARG A 89 3.04 -17.85 33.20
CA ARG A 89 3.10 -17.94 34.66
C ARG A 89 3.31 -19.40 35.11
N ASN A 90 2.56 -20.35 34.57
CA ASN A 90 2.71 -21.77 34.93
C ASN A 90 4.14 -22.29 34.67
N VAL A 91 4.76 -21.92 33.54
CA VAL A 91 6.15 -22.28 33.23
C VAL A 91 7.11 -21.69 34.25
N LEU A 92 6.95 -20.40 34.58
CA LEU A 92 7.78 -19.73 35.59
C LEU A 92 7.63 -20.37 36.98
N GLY A 93 6.40 -20.74 37.38
CA GLY A 93 6.12 -21.43 38.63
C GLY A 93 6.76 -22.82 38.71
N ALA A 94 6.80 -23.56 37.60
CA ALA A 94 7.47 -24.85 37.53
C ALA A 94 8.99 -24.72 37.76
N TYR A 95 9.64 -23.68 37.21
CA TYR A 95 11.06 -23.40 37.47
C TYR A 95 11.36 -23.03 38.92
N LEU A 96 10.39 -22.46 39.65
CA LEU A 96 10.52 -22.09 41.06
C LEU A 96 10.12 -23.22 42.02
N GLY A 97 9.64 -24.36 41.51
CA GLY A 97 9.15 -25.47 42.33
C GLY A 97 7.76 -25.25 42.94
N GLU A 98 7.04 -24.21 42.50
CA GLU A 98 5.67 -23.90 42.95
C GLU A 98 4.62 -24.78 42.24
N GLY A 99 4.97 -25.30 41.06
CA GLY A 99 4.03 -25.99 40.17
C GLY A 99 3.12 -25.02 39.40
N PRO A 100 2.13 -25.54 38.67
CA PRO A 100 1.18 -24.72 37.93
C PRO A 100 0.18 -24.06 38.90
N LEU A 101 0.00 -22.75 38.77
CA LEU A 101 -1.03 -22.01 39.49
C LEU A 101 -2.40 -22.15 38.81
N TYR A 102 -2.40 -22.23 37.48
CA TYR A 102 -3.60 -22.38 36.66
C TYR A 102 -3.68 -23.82 36.13
N PRO A 103 -4.85 -24.47 36.18
CA PRO A 103 -5.02 -25.79 35.57
C PRO A 103 -4.61 -25.79 34.09
N GLY A 104 -3.93 -26.85 33.65
CA GLY A 104 -3.51 -26.98 32.25
C GLY A 104 -4.71 -27.08 31.29
N SER A 105 -5.81 -27.69 31.73
CA SER A 105 -7.08 -27.76 31.00
C SER A 105 -7.61 -26.36 30.68
N ASP A 106 -7.70 -25.48 31.68
CA ASP A 106 -8.25 -24.12 31.49
C ASP A 106 -7.49 -23.29 30.45
N VAL A 107 -6.17 -23.52 30.33
CA VAL A 107 -5.34 -22.84 29.33
C VAL A 107 -5.54 -23.44 27.95
N ALA A 108 -5.67 -24.77 27.85
CA ALA A 108 -5.90 -25.46 26.59
C ALA A 108 -7.30 -25.18 26.05
N ASP A 109 -8.31 -25.27 26.90
CA ASP A 109 -9.71 -24.99 26.57
C ASP A 109 -9.85 -23.54 26.08
N ALA A 110 -9.22 -22.57 26.75
CA ALA A 110 -9.24 -21.17 26.32
C ALA A 110 -8.55 -20.91 24.96
N PHE A 111 -7.70 -21.81 24.47
CA PHE A 111 -7.18 -21.74 23.10
C PHE A 111 -8.13 -22.40 22.11
N SER A 112 -8.71 -23.55 22.45
CA SER A 112 -9.75 -24.20 21.63
C SER A 112 -10.94 -23.28 21.42
N ASP A 113 -11.46 -22.68 22.49
CA ASP A 113 -12.58 -21.73 22.46
C ASP A 113 -12.25 -20.52 21.57
N ALA A 114 -11.01 -20.04 21.57
CA ALA A 114 -10.60 -18.91 20.76
C ALA A 114 -10.57 -19.24 19.26
N ASP A 115 -10.14 -20.45 18.91
CA ASP A 115 -10.14 -20.96 17.53
C ASP A 115 -11.60 -21.19 17.06
N GLU A 116 -12.45 -21.79 17.89
CA GLU A 116 -13.89 -21.98 17.59
C GLU A 116 -14.61 -20.65 17.36
N ILE A 117 -14.40 -19.65 18.24
CA ILE A 117 -14.98 -18.30 18.08
C ILE A 117 -14.48 -17.64 16.78
N LEU A 118 -13.23 -17.85 16.41
CA LEU A 118 -12.67 -17.28 15.18
C LEU A 118 -13.33 -17.90 13.95
N ASP A 119 -13.48 -19.23 13.92
CA ASP A 119 -14.11 -19.95 12.82
C ASP A 119 -15.59 -19.57 12.68
N GLU A 120 -16.33 -19.53 13.79
CA GLU A 120 -17.74 -19.11 13.81
C GLU A 120 -17.90 -17.67 13.28
N HIS A 121 -17.09 -16.72 13.76
CA HIS A 121 -17.16 -15.34 13.29
C HIS A 121 -16.71 -15.18 11.83
N ALA A 122 -15.71 -15.96 11.39
CA ALA A 122 -15.28 -15.96 10.00
C ALA A 122 -16.40 -16.44 9.08
N GLU A 123 -17.12 -17.50 9.46
CA GLU A 123 -18.27 -17.99 8.70
C GLU A 123 -19.45 -17.00 8.73
N ILE A 124 -19.74 -16.38 9.87
CA ILE A 124 -20.76 -15.34 9.99
C ILE A 124 -20.43 -14.13 9.10
N LEU A 125 -19.16 -13.75 8.98
CA LEU A 125 -18.75 -12.58 8.22
C LEU A 125 -18.56 -12.87 6.72
N LEU A 126 -17.85 -13.94 6.40
CA LEU A 126 -17.35 -14.24 5.05
C LEU A 126 -18.20 -15.30 4.33
N GLY A 127 -18.99 -16.07 5.06
CA GLY A 127 -19.69 -17.25 4.55
C GLY A 127 -18.87 -18.53 4.75
N ALA A 128 -19.53 -19.67 4.58
CA ALA A 128 -18.88 -20.97 4.68
C ALA A 128 -17.86 -21.14 3.53
N PRO A 129 -16.63 -21.59 3.81
CA PRO A 129 -15.67 -21.90 2.77
C PRO A 129 -16.15 -23.11 1.93
N ALA A 130 -15.64 -23.24 0.70
CA ALA A 130 -15.90 -24.42 -0.10
C ALA A 130 -15.28 -25.68 0.53
N GLU A 131 -15.92 -26.85 0.36
CA GLU A 131 -15.54 -28.11 1.04
C GLU A 131 -14.04 -28.48 0.91
N ASP A 132 -13.45 -28.19 -0.26
CA ASP A 132 -12.06 -28.55 -0.57
C ASP A 132 -11.03 -27.44 -0.27
N THR A 133 -11.47 -26.24 0.13
CA THR A 133 -10.58 -25.09 0.34
C THR A 133 -10.95 -24.33 1.61
N PRO A 134 -10.08 -24.29 2.64
CA PRO A 134 -10.39 -23.65 3.92
C PRO A 134 -10.36 -22.11 3.88
N SER A 135 -10.37 -21.49 2.69
CA SER A 135 -10.22 -20.04 2.53
C SER A 135 -11.25 -19.51 1.54
N CYS A 136 -11.88 -18.39 1.88
CA CYS A 136 -12.83 -17.70 1.01
C CYS A 136 -12.10 -16.70 0.09
N ILE A 137 -12.51 -16.64 -1.17
CA ILE A 137 -11.97 -15.67 -2.15
C ILE A 137 -12.90 -14.46 -2.21
N MET A 138 -12.40 -13.32 -1.73
CA MET A 138 -13.07 -12.03 -1.85
C MET A 138 -12.60 -11.26 -3.08
N VAL A 139 -13.51 -10.88 -3.96
CA VAL A 139 -13.21 -10.10 -5.17
C VAL A 139 -13.79 -8.71 -5.02
N THR A 140 -12.96 -7.67 -5.24
CA THR A 140 -13.47 -6.30 -5.32
C THR A 140 -14.06 -6.06 -6.69
N LEU A 141 -15.35 -5.76 -6.74
CA LEU A 141 -16.06 -5.59 -7.99
C LEU A 141 -15.61 -4.30 -8.68
N PRO A 142 -15.22 -4.37 -9.97
CA PRO A 142 -14.98 -3.18 -10.78
C PRO A 142 -16.33 -2.62 -11.26
N ARG A 143 -16.36 -1.35 -11.68
CA ARG A 143 -17.60 -0.66 -12.10
C ARG A 143 -18.37 -1.42 -13.18
N GLU A 144 -17.64 -2.06 -14.09
CA GLU A 144 -18.14 -2.87 -15.19
C GLU A 144 -19.06 -3.99 -14.73
N ALA A 145 -18.92 -4.51 -13.50
CA ALA A 145 -19.80 -5.53 -12.94
C ALA A 145 -21.27 -5.08 -12.84
N ALA A 146 -21.54 -3.77 -12.87
CA ALA A 146 -22.91 -3.24 -12.97
C ALA A 146 -23.54 -3.47 -14.36
N THR A 147 -22.76 -3.47 -15.43
CA THR A 147 -23.29 -3.52 -16.81
C THR A 147 -22.92 -4.79 -17.58
N ASP A 148 -21.88 -5.49 -17.14
CA ASP A 148 -21.37 -6.72 -17.73
C ASP A 148 -21.56 -7.87 -16.73
N ILE A 149 -22.69 -8.57 -16.85
CA ILE A 149 -23.01 -9.73 -16.02
C ILE A 149 -22.12 -10.95 -16.35
N ASP A 150 -21.60 -11.05 -17.58
CA ASP A 150 -20.72 -12.15 -17.97
C ASP A 150 -19.37 -12.08 -17.25
N LEU A 151 -18.90 -10.86 -16.95
CA LEU A 151 -17.77 -10.64 -16.05
C LEU A 151 -18.02 -11.24 -14.66
N LEU A 152 -19.19 -11.00 -14.05
CA LEU A 152 -19.54 -11.58 -12.75
C LEU A 152 -19.67 -13.10 -12.81
N ARG A 153 -20.25 -13.66 -13.88
CA ARG A 153 -20.26 -15.11 -14.10
C ARG A 153 -18.85 -15.69 -14.14
N SER A 154 -17.92 -14.99 -14.77
CA SER A 154 -16.52 -15.43 -14.82
C SER A 154 -15.87 -15.48 -13.42
N PHE A 155 -16.15 -14.50 -12.56
CA PHE A 155 -15.68 -14.48 -11.18
C PHE A 155 -16.28 -15.62 -10.35
N ALA A 156 -17.60 -15.81 -10.44
CA ALA A 156 -18.30 -16.87 -9.72
C ALA A 156 -17.79 -18.27 -10.11
N LYS A 157 -17.59 -18.52 -11.42
CA LYS A 157 -17.01 -19.77 -11.94
C LYS A 157 -15.55 -19.97 -11.54
N SER A 158 -14.81 -18.89 -11.33
CA SER A 158 -13.40 -18.93 -10.92
C SER A 158 -13.21 -19.07 -9.39
N GLY A 159 -14.32 -19.16 -8.63
CA GLY A 159 -14.29 -19.41 -7.18
C GLY A 159 -14.47 -18.18 -6.30
N MET A 160 -15.03 -17.06 -6.79
CA MET A 160 -15.38 -15.92 -5.93
C MET A 160 -16.44 -16.30 -4.89
N ASP A 161 -16.16 -16.17 -3.61
CA ASP A 161 -17.09 -16.48 -2.50
C ASP A 161 -17.75 -15.23 -1.91
N LEU A 162 -17.03 -14.10 -1.99
CA LEU A 162 -17.48 -12.82 -1.47
C LEU A 162 -17.24 -11.72 -2.50
N ALA A 163 -18.27 -10.92 -2.77
CA ALA A 163 -18.18 -9.73 -3.61
C ALA A 163 -18.02 -8.48 -2.74
N ARG A 164 -16.85 -7.84 -2.82
CA ARG A 164 -16.60 -6.55 -2.15
C ARG A 164 -16.98 -5.40 -3.06
N ILE A 165 -17.87 -4.52 -2.59
CA ILE A 165 -18.20 -3.25 -3.23
C ILE A 165 -17.48 -2.14 -2.47
N ASN A 166 -16.56 -1.46 -3.14
CA ASN A 166 -15.80 -0.37 -2.55
C ASN A 166 -16.56 0.96 -2.69
N CYS A 167 -17.29 1.36 -1.64
CA CYS A 167 -18.10 2.58 -1.61
C CYS A 167 -17.27 3.87 -1.55
N ALA A 168 -15.94 3.78 -1.68
CA ALA A 168 -15.06 4.90 -1.99
C ALA A 168 -15.30 5.52 -3.37
N HIS A 169 -15.93 4.75 -4.27
CA HIS A 169 -16.12 5.06 -5.68
C HIS A 169 -17.56 4.73 -6.06
N ASP A 170 -18.01 5.29 -7.19
CA ASP A 170 -19.35 5.12 -7.72
C ASP A 170 -20.45 5.57 -6.75
N ASP A 171 -21.70 5.17 -7.02
CA ASP A 171 -22.89 5.62 -6.31
C ASP A 171 -23.87 4.45 -6.07
N GLU A 172 -24.92 4.72 -5.30
CA GLU A 172 -25.93 3.73 -4.93
C GLU A 172 -26.60 3.03 -6.12
N THR A 173 -26.71 3.71 -7.26
CA THR A 173 -27.34 3.16 -8.46
C THR A 173 -26.44 2.08 -9.06
N VAL A 174 -25.13 2.36 -9.15
CA VAL A 174 -24.13 1.40 -9.62
C VAL A 174 -24.02 0.21 -8.67
N TRP A 175 -23.93 0.46 -7.36
CA TRP A 175 -23.82 -0.62 -6.37
C TRP A 175 -25.05 -1.52 -6.37
N LYS A 176 -26.26 -0.94 -6.47
CA LYS A 176 -27.49 -1.72 -6.56
C LYS A 176 -27.45 -2.65 -7.79
N GLN A 177 -27.04 -2.13 -8.94
CA GLN A 177 -26.98 -2.94 -10.15
C GLN A 177 -25.95 -4.07 -10.04
N MET A 178 -24.79 -3.84 -9.40
CA MET A 178 -23.83 -4.90 -9.10
C MET A 178 -24.45 -5.99 -8.23
N ILE A 179 -25.21 -5.62 -7.19
CA ILE A 179 -25.88 -6.55 -6.27
C ILE A 179 -26.96 -7.35 -7.02
N ASP A 180 -27.80 -6.70 -7.82
CA ASP A 180 -28.86 -7.37 -8.59
C ASP A 180 -28.27 -8.39 -9.58
N ASN A 181 -27.19 -8.01 -10.29
CA ASN A 181 -26.48 -8.93 -11.19
C ASN A 181 -25.83 -10.08 -10.41
N LEU A 182 -25.23 -9.80 -9.26
CA LEU A 182 -24.61 -10.82 -8.41
C LEU A 182 -25.62 -11.84 -7.91
N HIS A 183 -26.80 -11.41 -7.46
CA HIS A 183 -27.88 -12.32 -7.06
C HIS A 183 -28.31 -13.22 -8.21
N THR A 184 -28.46 -12.66 -9.42
CA THR A 184 -28.74 -13.45 -10.63
C THR A 184 -27.68 -14.52 -10.87
N VAL A 185 -26.40 -14.14 -10.78
CA VAL A 185 -25.28 -15.08 -10.96
C VAL A 185 -25.22 -16.14 -9.84
N ALA A 186 -25.48 -15.76 -8.59
CA ALA A 186 -25.51 -16.66 -7.44
C ALA A 186 -26.60 -17.74 -7.60
N GLU A 187 -27.78 -17.36 -8.09
CA GLU A 187 -28.86 -18.30 -8.45
C GLU A 187 -28.43 -19.26 -9.58
N GLU A 188 -27.76 -18.75 -10.62
CA GLU A 188 -27.27 -19.56 -11.74
C GLU A 188 -26.22 -20.60 -11.31
N VAL A 189 -25.32 -20.26 -10.39
CA VAL A 189 -24.28 -21.18 -9.89
C VAL A 189 -24.77 -22.07 -8.75
N GLY A 190 -25.94 -21.80 -8.19
CA GLY A 190 -26.55 -22.61 -7.13
C GLY A 190 -25.86 -22.49 -5.77
N ARG A 191 -25.19 -21.38 -5.47
CA ARG A 191 -24.57 -21.11 -4.16
C ARG A 191 -24.68 -19.65 -3.76
N GLU A 192 -24.70 -19.40 -2.46
CA GLU A 192 -24.65 -18.03 -1.92
C GLU A 192 -23.30 -17.37 -2.27
N ILE A 193 -23.35 -16.13 -2.73
CA ILE A 193 -22.19 -15.25 -2.84
C ILE A 193 -22.53 -13.97 -2.08
N ARG A 194 -21.87 -13.76 -0.95
CA ARG A 194 -22.20 -12.65 -0.05
C ARG A 194 -21.66 -11.31 -0.58
N VAL A 195 -22.29 -10.21 -0.16
CA VAL A 195 -21.85 -8.85 -0.50
C VAL A 195 -21.21 -8.19 0.72
N ALA A 196 -19.97 -7.76 0.56
CA ALA A 196 -19.25 -6.94 1.54
C ALA A 196 -19.22 -5.47 1.08
N MET A 197 -19.98 -4.62 1.76
CA MET A 197 -19.99 -3.17 1.53
C MET A 197 -18.83 -2.52 2.29
N ASP A 198 -17.80 -2.08 1.56
CA ASP A 198 -16.64 -1.40 2.14
C ASP A 198 -16.80 0.12 2.10
N LEU A 199 -17.13 0.69 3.25
CA LEU A 199 -17.38 2.12 3.39
C LEU A 199 -16.07 2.92 3.23
N ALA A 200 -16.17 4.04 2.50
CA ALA A 200 -15.03 4.91 2.21
C ALA A 200 -14.21 5.35 3.45
N GLY A 201 -14.88 5.47 4.61
CA GLY A 201 -14.29 5.94 5.86
C GLY A 201 -13.80 7.41 5.80
N PRO A 202 -13.21 7.91 6.90
CA PRO A 202 -12.59 9.23 6.93
C PRO A 202 -11.29 9.23 6.10
N LYS A 203 -11.31 9.91 4.95
CA LYS A 203 -10.13 10.01 4.07
C LYS A 203 -9.39 11.32 4.28
N VAL A 204 -8.17 11.22 4.82
CA VAL A 204 -7.22 12.35 4.79
C VAL A 204 -6.71 12.47 3.36
N ARG A 205 -7.06 13.55 2.67
CA ARG A 205 -6.56 13.87 1.33
C ARG A 205 -5.55 15.00 1.43
N THR A 206 -4.46 14.91 0.68
CA THR A 206 -3.61 16.06 0.42
C THR A 206 -4.36 17.01 -0.51
N GLY A 207 -4.16 18.32 -0.35
CA GLY A 207 -4.58 19.28 -1.37
C GLY A 207 -3.86 19.06 -2.70
N GLY A 208 -4.19 19.87 -3.70
CA GLY A 208 -3.42 19.93 -4.93
C GLY A 208 -1.94 20.20 -4.63
N ILE A 209 -1.05 19.45 -5.28
CA ILE A 209 0.39 19.71 -5.19
C ILE A 209 0.64 20.97 -6.04
N ALA A 210 1.20 22.03 -5.43
CA ALA A 210 1.62 23.19 -6.19
C ALA A 210 2.62 22.74 -7.27
N PRO A 211 2.43 23.11 -8.55
CA PRO A 211 3.38 22.78 -9.59
C PRO A 211 4.75 23.35 -9.19
N GLY A 212 5.78 22.48 -9.21
CA GLY A 212 7.16 22.92 -9.03
C GLY A 212 7.63 23.78 -10.20
N PRO A 213 8.86 24.33 -10.13
CA PRO A 213 9.44 25.10 -11.23
C PRO A 213 9.37 24.32 -12.56
N GLU A 214 8.95 24.97 -13.65
CA GLU A 214 8.87 24.39 -15.00
C GLU A 214 10.28 24.15 -15.56
N VAL A 215 10.89 23.04 -15.17
CA VAL A 215 12.21 22.62 -15.64
C VAL A 215 12.06 21.42 -16.58
N GLY A 216 12.20 21.67 -17.88
CA GLY A 216 12.34 20.65 -18.89
C GLY A 216 13.70 19.94 -18.78
N ARG A 217 13.73 18.63 -19.05
CA ARG A 217 14.98 17.85 -19.01
C ARG A 217 15.17 16.96 -20.22
N ALA A 218 16.09 17.35 -21.10
CA ALA A 218 16.57 16.51 -22.20
C ALA A 218 17.59 15.49 -21.66
N ARG A 219 17.37 14.19 -21.94
CA ARG A 219 18.15 13.10 -21.33
C ARG A 219 18.74 12.16 -22.36
N VAL A 220 20.02 11.84 -22.20
CA VAL A 220 20.61 10.70 -22.88
C VAL A 220 20.22 9.41 -22.18
N THR A 221 20.28 8.28 -22.89
CA THR A 221 20.37 6.96 -22.24
C THR A 221 21.83 6.50 -22.26
N ARG A 222 22.23 5.76 -21.22
CA ARG A 222 23.60 5.26 -21.08
C ARG A 222 23.54 3.77 -20.74
N LEU A 223 24.58 3.05 -21.17
CA LEU A 223 24.90 1.74 -20.60
C LEU A 223 25.42 1.92 -19.16
N ASP A 224 25.47 0.82 -18.41
CA ASP A 224 26.06 0.80 -17.06
C ASP A 224 27.54 1.19 -17.06
N THR A 225 28.22 1.03 -18.20
CA THR A 225 29.60 1.48 -18.43
C THR A 225 29.73 2.99 -18.63
N GLY A 226 28.62 3.74 -18.64
CA GLY A 226 28.58 5.19 -18.85
C GLY A 226 28.60 5.65 -20.32
N LYS A 227 28.78 4.73 -21.28
CA LYS A 227 28.72 5.04 -22.71
C LYS A 227 27.30 5.46 -23.11
N VAL A 228 27.19 6.58 -23.84
CA VAL A 228 25.89 7.06 -24.36
C VAL A 228 25.37 6.06 -25.40
N LEU A 229 24.14 5.59 -25.18
CA LEU A 229 23.42 4.67 -26.07
C LEU A 229 22.52 5.44 -27.03
N THR A 230 21.73 6.39 -26.51
CA THR A 230 20.91 7.31 -27.33
C THR A 230 21.12 8.75 -26.89
N PRO A 231 21.17 9.71 -27.83
CA PRO A 231 21.30 11.11 -27.52
C PRO A 231 20.05 11.68 -26.83
N SER A 232 20.25 12.77 -26.10
CA SER A 232 19.18 13.65 -25.65
C SER A 232 18.64 14.42 -26.84
N LYS A 233 17.33 14.67 -26.88
CA LYS A 233 16.66 15.29 -28.01
C LYS A 233 15.93 16.55 -27.60
N LEU A 234 16.01 17.57 -28.42
CA LEU A 234 15.16 18.76 -28.39
C LEU A 234 14.23 18.70 -29.61
N TRP A 235 12.94 18.89 -29.36
CA TRP A 235 11.95 19.11 -30.40
C TRP A 235 11.62 20.59 -30.40
N ILE A 236 12.19 21.32 -31.35
CA ILE A 236 12.09 22.77 -31.40
C ILE A 236 11.00 23.13 -32.40
N THR A 237 10.02 23.91 -31.97
CA THR A 237 8.93 24.41 -32.80
C THR A 237 8.84 25.93 -32.68
N LEU A 238 8.03 26.53 -33.55
CA LEU A 238 7.62 27.93 -33.41
C LEU A 238 6.75 28.10 -32.16
N ILE A 239 6.76 29.31 -31.59
CA ILE A 239 5.71 29.74 -30.66
C ILE A 239 4.41 29.82 -31.49
N PRO A 240 3.35 29.05 -31.14
CA PRO A 240 2.11 29.03 -31.91
C PRO A 240 1.35 30.36 -31.76
N GLU A 241 0.53 30.69 -32.77
CA GLU A 241 -0.44 31.79 -32.64
C GLU A 241 -1.51 31.44 -31.60
N GLU A 242 -2.20 32.46 -31.09
CA GLU A 242 -3.18 32.29 -30.02
C GLU A 242 -4.32 31.35 -30.46
N GLY A 243 -4.40 30.18 -29.84
CA GLY A 243 -5.40 29.14 -30.15
C GLY A 243 -4.90 28.00 -31.05
N GLU A 244 -3.65 28.04 -31.51
CA GLU A 244 -3.04 26.93 -32.25
C GLU A 244 -2.25 25.98 -31.33
N GLU A 245 -2.26 24.68 -31.67
CA GLU A 245 -1.42 23.69 -31.00
C GLU A 245 -0.04 23.58 -31.68
N PRO A 246 1.06 23.44 -30.92
CA PRO A 246 2.38 23.25 -31.50
C PRO A 246 2.47 21.91 -32.24
N VAL A 247 3.31 21.86 -33.28
CA VAL A 247 3.56 20.63 -34.04
C VAL A 247 3.99 19.50 -33.09
N PRO A 248 3.24 18.38 -33.03
CA PRO A 248 3.49 17.32 -32.06
C PRO A 248 4.85 16.68 -32.30
N ALA A 249 5.54 16.36 -31.21
CA ALA A 249 6.82 15.65 -31.27
C ALA A 249 6.61 14.25 -31.87
N GLN A 250 7.56 13.82 -32.72
CA GLN A 250 7.47 12.47 -33.30
C GLN A 250 7.44 11.39 -32.22
N GLU A 251 6.44 10.51 -32.34
CA GLU A 251 6.36 9.29 -31.55
C GLU A 251 7.44 8.29 -32.01
N ASN A 252 7.92 7.46 -31.08
CA ASN A 252 8.88 6.36 -31.35
C ASN A 252 10.32 6.77 -31.72
N LEU A 253 10.78 7.97 -31.35
CA LEU A 253 12.21 8.29 -31.42
C LEU A 253 13.03 7.41 -30.45
N PRO A 254 14.20 6.87 -30.86
CA PRO A 254 15.00 6.00 -29.99
C PRO A 254 15.37 6.64 -28.64
N GLY A 255 15.21 5.88 -27.57
CA GLY A 255 15.59 6.28 -26.21
C GLY A 255 14.53 7.11 -25.49
N ARG A 256 14.95 8.19 -24.82
CA ARG A 256 14.02 9.08 -24.10
C ARG A 256 13.28 10.03 -25.07
N PRO A 257 12.03 10.42 -24.77
CA PRO A 257 11.30 11.41 -25.58
C PRO A 257 12.09 12.70 -25.78
N ALA A 258 11.82 13.38 -26.90
CA ALA A 258 12.36 14.71 -27.14
C ALA A 258 11.72 15.72 -26.20
N LEU A 259 12.52 16.67 -25.71
CA LEU A 259 12.02 17.79 -24.92
C LEU A 259 11.43 18.84 -25.87
N PRO A 260 10.12 19.13 -25.83
CA PRO A 260 9.53 20.20 -26.63
C PRO A 260 10.02 21.56 -26.14
N ILE A 261 10.38 22.44 -27.07
CA ILE A 261 10.80 23.81 -26.85
C ILE A 261 10.20 24.68 -27.95
N GLN A 262 9.67 25.83 -27.57
CA GLN A 262 9.17 26.83 -28.51
C GLN A 262 10.15 27.99 -28.60
N VAL A 263 10.37 28.50 -29.80
CA VAL A 263 11.30 29.61 -30.08
C VAL A 263 10.68 30.63 -31.03
N ASP A 264 11.27 31.82 -31.05
CA ASP A 264 10.89 32.90 -31.95
C ASP A 264 11.03 32.50 -33.45
N PRO A 265 10.09 32.91 -34.32
CA PRO A 265 10.11 32.57 -35.75
C PRO A 265 11.38 33.00 -36.50
N LEU A 266 11.89 34.20 -36.25
CA LEU A 266 13.06 34.73 -36.97
C LEU A 266 14.33 33.95 -36.62
N TRP A 267 14.41 33.45 -35.38
CA TRP A 267 15.51 32.59 -34.96
C TRP A 267 15.34 31.17 -35.52
N PHE A 268 14.12 30.63 -35.53
CA PHE A 268 13.81 29.31 -36.04
C PHE A 268 14.15 29.14 -37.53
N GLU A 269 13.83 30.14 -38.36
CA GLU A 269 14.08 30.12 -39.82
C GLU A 269 15.56 29.95 -40.19
N LYS A 270 16.49 30.25 -39.27
CA LYS A 270 17.93 30.12 -39.49
C LYS A 270 18.41 28.67 -39.32
N LEU A 271 17.60 27.79 -38.71
CA LEU A 271 17.99 26.42 -38.45
C LEU A 271 17.88 25.55 -39.70
N SER A 272 18.97 24.85 -40.00
CA SER A 272 19.02 23.84 -41.05
C SER A 272 19.69 22.57 -40.53
N THR A 273 19.57 21.46 -41.26
CA THR A 273 20.27 20.22 -40.89
C THR A 273 21.77 20.48 -40.81
N GLY A 274 22.38 20.17 -39.66
CA GLY A 274 23.77 20.47 -39.35
C GLY A 274 23.98 21.72 -38.48
N SER A 275 22.97 22.58 -38.30
CA SER A 275 23.05 23.75 -37.41
C SER A 275 23.44 23.33 -35.99
N LEU A 276 24.39 24.06 -35.41
CA LEU A 276 24.82 23.88 -34.02
C LEU A 276 24.07 24.84 -33.11
N ILE A 277 23.42 24.29 -32.09
CA ILE A 277 22.66 25.03 -31.09
C ILE A 277 23.41 24.91 -29.76
N GLY A 278 23.93 26.03 -29.26
CA GLY A 278 24.55 26.14 -27.95
C GLY A 278 23.56 26.65 -26.90
N LEU A 279 23.65 26.16 -25.67
CA LEU A 279 22.91 26.72 -24.53
C LEU A 279 23.70 26.58 -23.23
N THR A 280 23.32 27.36 -22.22
CA THR A 280 23.77 27.14 -20.84
C THR A 280 22.58 26.64 -20.04
N ASP A 281 22.68 25.40 -19.52
CA ASP A 281 21.59 24.78 -18.78
C ASP A 281 21.35 25.47 -17.43
N ASN A 282 20.21 25.21 -16.78
CA ASN A 282 19.85 25.82 -15.50
C ASN A 282 20.85 25.54 -14.35
N ARG A 283 21.84 24.67 -14.56
CA ARG A 283 22.93 24.40 -13.61
C ARG A 283 24.23 25.10 -13.99
N GLY A 284 24.19 26.02 -14.96
CA GLY A 284 25.36 26.76 -15.44
C GLY A 284 26.26 25.95 -16.38
N SER A 285 25.84 24.75 -16.82
CA SER A 285 26.68 23.94 -17.70
C SER A 285 26.40 24.23 -19.17
N ARG A 286 27.46 24.39 -19.97
CA ARG A 286 27.33 24.51 -21.43
C ARG A 286 26.90 23.20 -22.07
N ARG A 287 25.94 23.28 -22.98
CA ARG A 287 25.41 22.17 -23.78
C ARG A 287 25.40 22.56 -25.24
N SER A 288 25.48 21.55 -26.08
CA SER A 288 25.41 21.70 -27.51
C SER A 288 24.54 20.60 -28.10
N PHE A 289 23.69 20.99 -29.02
CA PHE A 289 22.81 20.14 -29.79
C PHE A 289 23.03 20.42 -31.27
N THR A 290 22.93 19.39 -32.10
CA THR A 290 23.05 19.51 -33.56
C THR A 290 21.70 19.17 -34.18
N VAL A 291 21.22 20.02 -35.08
CA VAL A 291 20.00 19.74 -35.84
C VAL A 291 20.25 18.55 -36.76
N VAL A 292 19.54 17.45 -36.52
CA VAL A 292 19.71 16.19 -37.29
C VAL A 292 18.63 16.01 -38.35
N ARG A 293 17.46 16.61 -38.15
CA ARG A 293 16.32 16.55 -39.08
C ARG A 293 15.45 17.79 -38.96
N THR A 294 14.89 18.22 -40.08
CA THR A 294 13.91 19.30 -40.19
C THR A 294 12.58 18.74 -40.68
N PHE A 295 11.49 19.33 -40.21
CA PHE A 295 10.11 19.02 -40.55
C PHE A 295 9.37 20.32 -40.87
N GLU A 296 8.16 20.22 -41.39
CA GLU A 296 7.29 21.39 -41.55
C GLU A 296 6.93 21.94 -40.15
N GLY A 297 7.42 23.14 -39.83
CA GLY A 297 7.16 23.81 -38.55
C GLY A 297 7.92 23.25 -37.33
N ALA A 298 8.84 22.30 -37.50
CA ALA A 298 9.61 21.72 -36.40
C ALA A 298 11.02 21.28 -36.80
N VAL A 299 11.95 21.25 -35.84
CA VAL A 299 13.28 20.64 -36.01
C VAL A 299 13.63 19.73 -34.84
N LEU A 300 14.33 18.64 -35.16
CA LEU A 300 14.88 17.70 -34.18
C LEU A 300 16.37 17.97 -34.02
N ALA A 301 16.79 18.30 -32.80
CA ALA A 301 18.19 18.49 -32.46
C ALA A 301 18.66 17.47 -31.41
N GLU A 302 19.85 16.92 -31.58
CA GLU A 302 20.42 15.87 -30.75
C GLU A 302 21.68 16.32 -30.01
N GLY A 303 21.82 15.90 -28.77
CA GLY A 303 22.96 16.20 -27.90
C GLY A 303 23.43 14.98 -27.11
N TYR A 304 24.70 14.97 -26.72
CA TYR A 304 25.33 13.83 -26.02
C TYR A 304 25.42 14.01 -24.50
N GLN A 305 24.73 15.00 -23.95
CA GLN A 305 24.71 15.32 -22.52
C GLN A 305 23.29 15.64 -22.04
N ASN A 306 23.02 15.38 -20.76
CA ASN A 306 21.76 15.80 -20.16
C ASN A 306 21.70 17.33 -20.08
N ALA A 307 20.58 17.93 -20.46
CA ALA A 307 20.33 19.37 -20.33
C ALA A 307 19.08 19.63 -19.49
N TYR A 308 19.11 20.70 -18.70
CA TYR A 308 18.02 21.17 -17.84
C TYR A 308 17.65 22.57 -18.30
N LEU A 309 16.45 22.75 -18.82
CA LEU A 309 16.00 23.99 -19.43
C LEU A 309 14.81 24.54 -18.65
N THR A 310 14.75 25.85 -18.56
CA THR A 310 13.64 26.65 -18.02
C THR A 310 13.18 27.62 -19.10
N ASN A 311 12.02 28.26 -18.91
CA ASN A 311 11.47 29.22 -19.88
C ASN A 311 12.44 30.39 -20.21
N GLY A 312 13.41 30.69 -19.34
CA GLY A 312 14.45 31.70 -19.58
C GLY A 312 15.75 31.17 -20.20
N THR A 313 15.81 29.91 -20.64
CA THR A 313 17.03 29.34 -21.22
C THR A 313 17.23 29.83 -22.65
N LEU A 314 18.24 30.67 -22.85
CA LEU A 314 18.60 31.18 -24.17
C LEU A 314 19.28 30.11 -25.02
N LEU A 315 18.76 29.88 -26.22
CA LEU A 315 19.38 29.04 -27.26
C LEU A 315 20.21 29.94 -28.18
N GLN A 316 21.40 29.49 -28.58
CA GLN A 316 22.32 30.24 -29.43
C GLN A 316 22.63 29.47 -30.71
N HIS A 317 22.49 30.13 -31.86
CA HIS A 317 22.89 29.62 -33.18
C HIS A 317 23.54 30.77 -33.96
N ASP A 318 24.66 30.51 -34.63
CA ASP A 318 25.41 31.50 -35.43
C ASP A 318 25.62 32.85 -34.74
N TYR A 319 26.06 32.79 -33.48
CA TYR A 319 26.33 33.95 -32.59
C TYR A 319 25.10 34.76 -32.17
N GLU A 320 23.90 34.38 -32.62
CA GLU A 320 22.64 34.98 -32.21
C GLU A 320 21.92 34.12 -31.18
N ARG A 321 21.28 34.77 -30.22
CA ARG A 321 20.47 34.09 -29.20
C ARG A 321 18.99 34.28 -29.52
N THR A 322 18.18 33.32 -29.08
CA THR A 322 16.73 33.53 -28.96
C THR A 322 16.48 34.83 -28.17
N PRO A 323 15.49 35.64 -28.57
CA PRO A 323 15.19 36.92 -27.94
C PRO A 323 14.79 36.81 -26.47
#